data_AF-A0A9X1UXA7-F1
#
_entry.id   AF-A0A9X1UXA7-F1
#
_cell.length_a   1.000
_cell.length_b   1.000
_cell.length_c   1.000
_cell.angle_alpha   90.00
_cell.angle_beta   90.00
_cell.angle_gamma   90.00
#
_symmetry.space_group_name_H-M   'P 1'
#
loop_
_entity.id
_entity.type
_entity.pdbx_description
1 polymer ?
#
loop_
_entity_poly.entity_id
_entity_poly.type
_entity_poly.pdbx_seq_one_letter_code
_entity_poly.pdbx_strand_id
1 'polypeptide(L)' 'MNNSQVVNTLLIVVGGGILLYTLSADDVSPYFKIIGLVIIMLGLYRATNFWVATKDDHKSENEKKED' A
#
# COMPACT_ATOMS: atom_id res chain seq x y z
N MET A 1 -15.74 -7.41 2.03
CA MET A 1 -14.58 -6.50 1.98
C MET A 1 -13.66 -6.97 0.86
N ASN A 2 -13.32 -6.12 -0.10
CA ASN A 2 -12.50 -6.53 -1.23
C ASN A 2 -11.09 -6.89 -0.73
N ASN A 3 -10.66 -8.14 -0.89
CA ASN A 3 -9.38 -8.64 -0.34
C ASN A 3 -8.18 -7.78 -0.77
N SER A 4 -8.26 -7.11 -1.93
CA SER A 4 -7.21 -6.21 -2.43
C SER A 4 -6.98 -4.98 -1.56
N GLN A 5 -8.01 -4.39 -0.96
CA GLN A 5 -7.85 -3.22 -0.09
C GLN A 5 -7.21 -3.61 1.24
N VAL A 6 -7.65 -4.73 1.84
CA VAL A 6 -7.10 -5.23 3.11
C VAL A 6 -5.62 -5.56 2.97
N VAL A 7 -5.22 -6.22 1.87
CA VAL A 7 -3.82 -6.57 1.61
C VAL A 7 -2.95 -5.33 1.40
N ASN A 8 -3.44 -4.32 0.67
CA ASN A 8 -2.69 -3.08 0.45
C ASN A 8 -2.46 -2.31 1.77
N THR A 9 -3.49 -2.16 2.59
CA THR A 9 -3.35 -1.50 3.90
C THR A 9 -2.45 -2.29 4.83
N LEU A 10 -2.55 -3.63 4.85
CA LEU A 10 -1.72 -4.48 5.68
C LEU A 10 -0.23 -4.36 5.31
N LEU A 11 0.11 -4.33 4.02
CA LEU A 11 1.49 -4.14 3.56
C LEU A 11 2.09 -2.80 4.03
N ILE A 12 1.31 -1.72 4.00
CA ILE A 12 1.76 -0.40 4.45
C ILE A 12 1.97 -0.40 5.97
N VAL A 13 1.01 -0.94 6.74
CA VAL A 13 1.10 -0.98 8.21
C VAL A 13 2.26 -1.86 8.68
N VAL A 14 2.43 -3.04 8.09
CA VAL A 14 3.53 -3.97 8.43
C VAL A 14 4.88 -3.38 8.00
N GLY A 15 4.99 -2.85 6.78
CA GLY A 15 6.22 -2.20 6.33
C GLY A 15 6.61 -1.00 7.18
N GLY A 16 5.63 -0.15 7.55
CA GLY A 16 5.80 0.98 8.46
C GLY A 16 6.29 0.56 9.84
N GLY A 17 5.66 -0.47 10.42
CA GLY A 17 6.06 -1.01 11.73
C GLY A 17 7.48 -1.58 11.73
N ILE A 18 7.87 -2.30 10.67
CA ILE A 18 9.23 -2.82 10.51
C ILE A 18 10.22 -1.66 10.42
N LEU A 19 9.94 -0.62 9.61
CA LEU A 19 10.85 0.52 9.53
C LEU A 19 11.00 1.24 10.86
N LEU A 20 9.90 1.51 11.57
CA LEU A 20 9.95 2.16 12.89
C LEU A 20 10.78 1.33 13.87
N TYR A 21 10.56 0.02 13.93
CA TYR A 21 11.36 -0.88 14.77
C TYR A 21 12.85 -0.83 14.41
N THR A 22 13.18 -0.95 13.11
CA THR A 22 14.58 -0.94 12.64
C THR A 22 15.27 0.40 12.83
N LEU A 23 14.51 1.49 12.94
CA LEU A 23 15.04 2.83 13.17
C LEU A 23 15.25 3.12 14.67
N SER A 24 14.40 2.55 15.53
CA SER A 24 14.46 2.74 16.99
C SER A 24 15.40 1.79 17.72
N ALA A 25 15.80 0.69 17.10
CA ALA A 25 16.71 -0.29 17.70
C ALA A 25 18.14 -0.15 17.11
N ASP A 26 19.12 0.02 18.00
CA ASP A 26 20.51 0.32 17.62
C ASP A 26 21.27 -0.88 17.03
N ASP A 27 20.90 -2.13 17.38
CA ASP A 27 21.57 -3.36 16.94
C ASP A 27 20.91 -4.07 15.74
N VAL A 28 20.08 -3.35 14.98
CA VAL A 28 19.40 -3.93 13.83
C VAL A 28 20.25 -3.81 12.57
N SER A 29 20.53 -4.96 11.95
CA SER A 29 21.31 -5.03 10.71
C SER A 29 20.74 -4.11 9.61
N PRO A 30 21.60 -3.38 8.87
CA PRO A 30 21.16 -2.52 7.77
C PRO A 30 20.28 -3.24 6.73
N TYR A 31 20.44 -4.55 6.57
CA TYR A 31 19.62 -5.35 5.66
C TYR A 31 18.12 -5.31 6.03
N PHE A 32 17.77 -5.25 7.31
CA PHE A 32 16.36 -5.13 7.73
C PHE A 32 15.77 -3.77 7.36
N LYS A 33 16.56 -2.69 7.40
CA LYS A 33 16.13 -1.36 6.96
C LYS A 33 15.80 -1.38 5.46
N ILE A 34 16.63 -2.04 4.66
CA ILE A 34 16.43 -2.20 3.21
C ILE A 34 15.18 -3.02 2.93
N ILE A 35 15.01 -4.17 3.60
CA ILE A 35 13.83 -5.02 3.44
C ILE A 35 12.54 -4.27 3.83
N GLY A 36 12.54 -3.56 4.97
CA GLY A 36 11.41 -2.74 5.40
C GLY A 36 11.04 -1.67 4.38
N LEU A 37 12.05 -1.01 3.79
CA LEU A 37 11.86 -0.01 2.74
C LEU A 37 11.22 -0.63 1.48
N VAL A 38 11.73 -1.78 1.02
CA VAL A 38 11.17 -2.48 -0.16
C VAL A 38 9.72 -2.89 0.08
N ILE A 39 9.38 -3.39 1.27
CA ILE A 39 8.00 -3.77 1.63
C ILE A 39 7.08 -2.54 1.60
N ILE A 40 7.50 -1.40 2.17
CA ILE A 40 6.72 -0.15 2.10
C ILE A 40 6.52 0.29 0.65
N MET A 41 7.58 0.27 -0.15
CA MET A 41 7.50 0.69 -1.55
C MET A 41 6.53 -0.19 -2.34
N LEU A 42 6.53 -1.50 -2.11
CA LEU A 42 5.54 -2.42 -2.70
C LEU A 42 4.12 -2.14 -2.22
N GLY A 43 3.92 -1.91 -0.91
CA GLY A 43 2.62 -1.55 -0.34
C GLY A 43 2.06 -0.26 -0.94
N LEU A 44 2.88 0.78 -1.02
CA LEU A 44 2.54 2.07 -1.64
C LEU A 44 2.26 1.93 -3.14
N TYR A 45 3.10 1.20 -3.88
CA TYR A 45 2.88 0.96 -5.30
C TYR A 45 1.52 0.30 -5.57
N ARG A 46 1.17 -0.76 -4.82
CA ARG A 46 -0.12 -1.42 -4.98
C ARG A 46 -1.29 -0.52 -4.58
N ALA A 47 -1.14 0.26 -3.51
CA ALA A 47 -2.17 1.21 -3.07
C ALA A 47 -2.43 2.30 -4.12
N THR A 48 -1.37 2.90 -4.66
CA THR A 48 -1.45 3.90 -5.72
C THR A 48 -2.00 3.31 -7.01
N ASN A 49 -1.54 2.12 -7.41
CA ASN A 49 -2.04 1.46 -8.62
C ASN A 49 -3.51 1.06 -8.49
N PHE A 50 -3.94 0.61 -7.30
CA PHE A 50 -5.35 0.37 -7.03
C PHE A 50 -6.15 1.67 -7.12
N TRP A 51 -5.67 2.76 -6.52
CA TRP A 51 -6.33 4.06 -6.60
C TRP A 51 -6.48 4.54 -8.05
N VAL A 52 -5.42 4.44 -8.86
CA VAL A 52 -5.46 4.78 -10.30
C VAL A 52 -6.46 3.89 -11.05
N ALA A 53 -6.44 2.58 -10.83
CA ALA A 53 -7.34 1.64 -11.50
C ALA A 53 -8.83 1.91 -11.17
N THR A 54 -9.15 2.24 -9.92
CA THR A 54 -10.53 2.53 -9.51
C THR A 54 -10.97 3.97 -9.81
N LYS A 55 -10.06 4.87 -10.21
CA LYS A 55 -10.37 6.28 -10.40
C LYS A 55 -11.24 6.55 -11.63
N ASP A 56 -11.09 5.73 -12.69
CA ASP A 56 -11.90 5.87 -13.92
C ASP A 56 -13.26 5.16 -13.83
N ASP A 57 -13.44 4.21 -12.91
CA ASP A 57 -14.73 3.53 -12.69
C ASP A 57 -15.80 4.49 -12.12
N HIS A 58 -15.38 5.57 -11.46
CA HIS A 58 -16.31 6.61 -11.00
C HIS A 58 -16.82 7.55 -12.11
N LYS A 59 -16.26 7.49 -13.32
CA LYS A 59 -16.71 8.33 -14.44
C LYS A 59 -17.77 7.64 -15.31
N SER A 60 -17.79 6.31 -15.34
CA SER A 60 -18.66 5.53 -16.23
C SER A 60 -20.00 5.09 -15.60
N GLU A 61 -20.20 5.23 -14.29
CA GLU A 61 -21.49 4.93 -13.63
C GLU A 61 -22.52 6.07 -13.72
N ASN A 62 -22.11 7.30 -14.05
CA ASN A 62 -23.02 8.44 -14.19
C ASN A 62 -23.54 8.64 -15.63
N GLU A 63 -23.03 7.91 -16.62
CA GLU A 63 -23.46 8.04 -18.02
C GLU A 63 -24.50 6.97 -18.45
N LYS A 64 -24.92 6.07 -17.54
CA LYS A 64 -25.90 5.00 -17.83
C LYS A 64 -27.26 5.18 -17.16
N LYS A 65 -27.60 6.40 -16.73
CA LYS A 65 -28.89 6.73 -16.07
C LYS A 65 -29.74 7.76 -16.83
N GLU A 66 -29.35 8.11 -18.06
CA GLU A 66 -30.16 8.92 -18.97
C GLU A 66 -30.42 8.11 -20.26
N ASP A 67 -31.32 7.13 -20.17
CA ASP A 67 -32.10 6.57 -21.29
C ASP A 67 -33.40 5.95 -20.75
#